data_AF-A0A2T2RQW5-F1
#
_entry.id   AF-A0A2T2RQW5-F1
#
_cell.length_a   1.000
_cell.length_b   1.000
_cell.length_c   1.000
_cell.angle_alpha   90.00
_cell.angle_beta   90.00
_cell.angle_gamma   90.00
#
_symmetry.space_group_name_H-M   'P 1'
#
loop_
_entity.id
_entity.type
_entity.pdbx_description
1 polymer ?
#
loop_
_entity_poly.entity_id
_entity_poly.type
_entity_poly.pdbx_seq_one_letter_code
_entity_poly.pdbx_strand_id
1 'polypeptide(L)'
;MGRKPDSVEFRQKIIEVHERENVSIRKLGQGFAVGKSLIQTLLQQPRETGDINPQSQGGTPPSKLQEQPLLTLTEIIEQNHNATLEE
;
A
#
# COMPACT_ATOMS: atom_id res chain seq x y z
N MET A 1 1.00 -12.96 -19.36
CA MET A 1 1.53 -11.60 -19.11
C MET A 1 0.89 -11.10 -17.82
N GLY A 2 1.63 -11.09 -16.71
CA GLY A 2 1.09 -10.69 -15.41
C GLY A 2 0.86 -9.18 -15.34
N ARG A 3 -0.19 -8.75 -14.63
CA ARG A 3 -0.43 -7.33 -14.33
C ARG A 3 0.63 -6.87 -13.34
N LYS A 4 1.37 -5.80 -13.66
CA LYS A 4 2.25 -5.16 -12.67
C LYS A 4 1.39 -4.48 -11.60
N PRO A 5 1.70 -4.66 -10.31
CA PRO A 5 1.02 -3.91 -9.26
C PRO A 5 1.32 -2.42 -9.42
N ASP A 6 0.29 -1.58 -9.23
CA ASP A 6 0.46 -0.13 -9.19
C ASP A 6 1.36 0.26 -8.00
N SER A 7 2.16 1.32 -8.16
CA SER A 7 3.06 1.77 -7.10
C SER A 7 2.29 2.25 -5.88
N VAL A 8 2.93 2.19 -4.71
CA VAL A 8 2.36 2.67 -3.44
C VAL A 8 1.93 4.14 -3.56
N GLU A 9 2.74 4.98 -4.20
CA GLU A 9 2.45 6.39 -4.47
C GLU A 9 1.12 6.59 -5.22
N PHE A 10 0.87 5.77 -6.25
CA PHE A 10 -0.37 5.86 -7.03
C PHE A 10 -1.60 5.50 -6.18
N ARG A 11 -1.47 4.46 -5.34
CA ARG A 11 -2.52 4.01 -4.43
C ARG A 11 -2.82 5.07 -3.37
N GLN A 12 -1.77 5.63 -2.76
CA GLN A 12 -1.87 6.69 -1.77
C GLN A 12 -2.58 7.92 -2.34
N LYS A 13 -2.20 8.34 -3.56
CA LYS A 13 -2.83 9.49 -4.22
C LYS A 13 -4.32 9.29 -4.51
N ILE A 14 -4.74 8.07 -4.88
CA ILE A 14 -6.16 7.76 -5.07
C ILE A 14 -6.94 7.87 -3.76
N ILE A 15 -6.40 7.33 -2.67
CA ILE A 15 -7.01 7.37 -1.35
C ILE A 15 -7.14 8.81 -0.86
N GLU A 16 -6.07 9.60 -0.96
CA GLU A 16 -6.06 11.01 -0.57
C GLU A 16 -7.13 11.82 -1.33
N VAL A 17 -7.20 11.67 -2.65
CA VAL A 17 -8.20 12.39 -3.46
C VAL A 17 -9.62 11.94 -3.10
N HIS A 18 -9.85 10.65 -2.83
CA HIS A 18 -11.15 10.15 -2.39
C HIS A 18 -11.57 10.76 -1.05
N GLU A 19 -10.65 10.82 -0.07
CA GLU A 19 -10.90 11.35 1.27
C GLU A 19 -11.09 12.86 1.27
N ARG A 20 -10.25 13.60 0.54
CA ARG A 20 -10.27 15.07 0.51
C ARG A 20 -11.47 15.63 -0.25
N GLU A 21 -11.77 15.07 -1.41
CA GLU A 21 -12.77 15.63 -2.34
C GLU A 21 -14.13 14.93 -2.23
N ASN A 22 -14.26 13.88 -1.39
CA ASN A 22 -15.45 13.03 -1.27
C ASN A 22 -15.98 12.53 -2.62
N VAL A 23 -15.06 12.21 -3.55
CA VAL A 23 -15.40 11.91 -4.94
C VAL A 23 -15.85 10.47 -5.07
N SER A 24 -16.92 10.25 -5.85
CA SER A 24 -17.41 8.89 -6.11
C SER A 24 -16.39 8.04 -6.89
N ILE A 25 -16.39 6.73 -6.60
CA ILE A 25 -15.52 5.72 -7.24
C ILE A 25 -15.52 5.81 -8.77
N ARG A 26 -16.69 6.11 -9.38
CA ARG A 26 -16.80 6.26 -10.85
C ARG A 26 -16.05 7.49 -11.36
N LYS A 27 -16.17 8.63 -10.67
CA LYS A 27 -15.46 9.86 -11.02
C LYS A 27 -13.95 9.72 -10.80
N LEU A 28 -13.52 9.03 -9.74
CA LEU A 28 -12.12 8.66 -9.53
C LEU A 28 -11.58 7.80 -10.67
N GLY A 29 -12.31 6.76 -11.09
CA GLY A 29 -11.89 5.92 -12.21
C GLY A 29 -11.72 6.71 -13.51
N GLN A 30 -12.62 7.64 -13.79
CA GLN A 30 -12.50 8.54 -14.95
C GLN A 30 -11.28 9.47 -14.83
N GLY A 31 -11.06 10.10 -13.67
CA GLY A 31 -9.96 11.04 -13.45
C GLY A 31 -8.57 10.40 -13.48
N PHE A 32 -8.46 9.14 -13.04
CA PHE A 32 -7.20 8.39 -13.05
C PHE A 32 -7.07 7.43 -14.26
N ALA A 33 -8.04 7.43 -15.18
CA ALA A 33 -8.11 6.52 -16.32
C ALA A 33 -7.96 5.03 -15.94
N VAL A 34 -8.53 4.63 -14.80
CA VAL A 34 -8.50 3.24 -14.31
C VAL A 34 -9.91 2.68 -14.11
N GLY A 35 -10.01 1.36 -14.19
CA GLY A 35 -11.28 0.66 -14.01
C GLY A 35 -11.84 0.81 -12.59
N LYS A 36 -13.18 0.88 -12.48
CA LYS A 36 -13.91 0.95 -11.20
C LYS A 36 -13.48 -0.14 -10.21
N SER A 37 -13.27 -1.36 -10.69
CA SER A 37 -12.88 -2.49 -9.84
C SER A 37 -11.54 -2.25 -9.16
N LEU A 38 -10.57 -1.64 -9.85
CA LEU A 38 -9.28 -1.32 -9.26
C LEU A 38 -9.44 -0.28 -8.14
N ILE A 39 -10.15 0.82 -8.40
CA ILE A 39 -10.44 1.84 -7.37
C ILE A 39 -11.13 1.21 -6.16
N GLN A 40 -12.12 0.34 -6.37
CA GLN A 40 -12.81 -0.36 -5.28
C GLN A 40 -11.84 -1.18 -4.43
N THR A 41 -10.99 -1.99 -5.06
CA THR A 41 -9.99 -2.78 -4.34
C THR A 41 -9.01 -1.90 -3.56
N LEU A 42 -8.53 -0.80 -4.17
CA LEU A 42 -7.59 0.12 -3.53
C LEU A 42 -8.19 0.82 -2.30
N LEU A 43 -9.47 1.19 -2.34
CA LEU A 43 -10.14 1.84 -1.20
C LEU A 43 -10.54 0.84 -0.10
N GLN A 44 -10.74 -0.42 -0.46
CA GLN A 44 -11.16 -1.47 0.46
C GLN A 44 -9.96 -2.09 1.19
N GLN A 45 -8.84 -2.26 0.50
CA GLN A 45 -7.66 -2.96 1.03
C GLN A 45 -7.14 -2.38 2.36
N PRO A 46 -7.00 -1.06 2.56
CA PRO A 46 -6.53 -0.51 3.84
C PRO A 46 -7.54 -0.70 4.98
N ARG A 47 -8.84 -0.81 4.67
CA ARG A 47 -9.89 -1.08 5.65
C ARG A 47 -9.86 -2.53 6.14
N GLU A 48 -9.50 -3.45 5.24
CA GLU A 48 -9.46 -4.88 5.53
C GLU A 48 -8.12 -5.33 6.12
N THR A 49 -7.02 -4.75 5.64
CA THR A 49 -5.65 -5.20 5.96
C THR A 49 -4.86 -4.20 6.80
N GLY A 50 -5.31 -2.95 6.91
CA GLY A 50 -4.52 -1.86 7.49
C GLY A 50 -3.36 -1.39 6.61
N ASP A 51 -3.20 -1.95 5.40
CA ASP A 51 -2.04 -1.70 4.53
C ASP A 51 -2.47 -1.28 3.11
N ILE A 52 -1.71 -0.35 2.53
CA ILE A 52 -1.85 0.15 1.16
C ILE A 52 -0.93 -0.57 0.17
N ASN A 53 0.09 -1.29 0.67
CA ASN A 53 1.09 -1.96 -0.16
C ASN A 53 0.45 -3.03 -1.06
N PRO A 54 0.92 -3.20 -2.31
CA PRO A 54 0.40 -4.25 -3.16
C PRO A 54 0.58 -5.62 -2.49
N GLN A 55 -0.49 -6.41 -2.45
CA GLN A 55 -0.38 -7.79 -1.99
C GLN A 55 0.64 -8.54 -2.86
N SER A 56 1.46 -9.36 -2.21
CA SER A 56 2.41 -10.23 -2.90
C SER A 56 1.67 -11.02 -3.97
N GLN A 57 2.01 -10.79 -5.24
CA GLN A 57 1.50 -11.60 -6.35
C GLN A 57 1.85 -13.06 -6.03
N GLY A 58 0.84 -13.93 -5.97
CA GLY A 58 0.95 -15.27 -5.41
C GLY A 58 2.29 -15.95 -5.71
N GLY A 59 3.06 -16.20 -4.65
CA GLY A 59 4.16 -17.15 -4.69
C GLY A 59 3.61 -18.57 -4.56
N THR A 60 4.41 -19.54 -4.99
CA THR A 60 4.19 -20.97 -4.69
C THR A 60 3.79 -21.13 -3.22
N PRO A 61 2.76 -21.93 -2.87
CA PRO A 61 2.41 -22.16 -1.48
C PRO A 61 3.66 -22.59 -0.70
N PRO A 62 3.88 -22.06 0.53
CA PRO A 62 5.08 -22.38 1.28
C PRO A 62 5.16 -23.89 1.46
N SER A 63 6.23 -24.49 0.93
CA SER A 63 6.61 -25.85 1.30
C SER A 63 6.79 -25.88 2.81
N LYS A 64 6.29 -26.93 3.49
CA LYS A 64 6.09 -27.05 4.95
C LYS A 64 7.38 -27.02 5.82
N LEU A 65 8.41 -26.25 5.47
CA LEU A 65 9.75 -26.39 6.05
C LEU A 65 10.50 -25.09 6.32
N GLN A 66 9.86 -23.93 6.54
CA GLN A 66 10.59 -22.74 6.99
C GLN A 66 9.81 -21.96 8.05
N GLU A 67 9.64 -22.60 9.21
CA GLU A 67 9.48 -21.91 10.49
C GLU A 67 10.84 -21.28 10.86
N GLN A 68 11.07 -20.03 10.47
CA GLN A 68 11.98 -19.16 11.22
C GLN A 68 11.40 -17.75 11.26
N PRO A 69 11.21 -17.16 12.47
CA PRO A 69 10.63 -15.84 12.60
C PRO A 69 11.67 -14.79 12.20
N LEU A 70 11.40 -14.06 11.12
CA LEU A 70 12.14 -12.83 10.78
C LEU A 70 11.71 -11.73 11.75
N LEU A 71 12.16 -11.86 13.00
CA LEU A 71 12.32 -10.78 13.95
C LEU A 71 13.33 -9.78 13.36
N THR A 72 12.86 -8.59 12.98
CA THR A 72 13.26 -7.28 13.56
C THR A 72 12.95 -6.18 12.54
N LEU A 73 11.87 -5.46 12.81
CA LEU A 73 11.29 -4.38 12.00
C LEU A 73 12.10 -3.06 12.09
N THR A 74 12.99 -2.85 13.05
CA THR A 74 13.26 -1.44 13.44
C THR A 74 14.59 -1.17 14.15
N GLU A 75 15.56 -2.09 14.19
CA GLU A 75 16.69 -1.93 15.12
C GLU A 75 17.87 -1.06 14.59
N ILE A 76 17.85 -0.56 13.35
CA ILE A 76 18.91 0.33 12.82
C ILE A 76 18.36 1.72 12.44
N ILE A 77 17.23 2.13 13.01
CA ILE A 77 16.80 3.55 12.97
C ILE A 77 17.09 4.25 14.31
N GLU A 78 17.27 3.50 15.41
CA GLU A 78 17.45 4.06 16.76
C GLU A 78 18.90 4.33 17.20
N GLN A 79 19.89 4.37 16.30
CA GLN A 79 21.30 4.55 16.73
C GLN A 79 21.99 5.84 16.32
N ASN A 80 21.43 6.75 15.52
CA ASN A 80 22.03 8.09 15.37
C ASN A 80 21.03 9.11 14.78
N HIS A 81 19.93 9.34 15.50
CA HIS A 81 19.18 10.59 15.39
C HIS A 81 20.05 11.70 16.01
N ASN A 82 21.00 12.22 15.23
CA ASN A 82 21.84 13.34 15.66
C ASN A 82 21.50 14.59 14.83
N ALA A 83 21.34 15.68 15.57
CA ALA A 83 21.30 17.09 15.17
C ALA A 83 19.96 17.71 14.74
N THR A 84 19.32 18.31 15.76
CA THR A 84 18.92 19.73 15.83
C THR A 84 17.63 20.14 15.11
N LEU A 85 16.73 20.82 15.84
CA LEU A 85 16.15 22.12 15.48
C LEU A 85 15.29 22.64 16.65
N GLU A 86 15.96 23.26 17.63
CA GLU A 86 15.39 24.33 18.45
C GLU A 86 15.76 25.66 17.76
N GLU A 87 14.75 26.46 17.41
CA GLU A 87 14.60 27.84 17.91
C GLU A 87 13.13 28.26 17.81
#